data_AF-A0A1Q5U201-F1
#
_entry.id   AF-A0A1Q5U201-F1
#
_cell.length_a   1.000
_cell.length_b   1.000
_cell.length_c   1.000
_cell.angle_alpha   90.00
_cell.angle_beta   90.00
_cell.angle_gamma   90.00
#
_symmetry.space_group_name_H-M   'P 1'
#
loop_
_entity.id
_entity.type
_entity.pdbx_description
1 polymer ?
#
loop_
_entity_poly.entity_id
_entity_poly.type
_entity_poly.pdbx_seq_one_letter_code
_entity_poly.pdbx_strand_id
1 'polypeptide(L)'
;MSSLIALAAACKSHDIVKQSKTPLDSEVLIEVQKLLELAECHHRASLKHIQATVSHSDWYDDVLANAALMVLYASASHSLRVHLAVTAKQRGQRLPTELLPQHSQWISFTRAAHTASTAILKNAMDASNRNQVMSIEAVSTHSRNNLSGTDVLSPQNGPSEHTERLFLPLVASTYSQALGRLSETADSISAHVGRIASFDSDLRELDVCLKTLPILRKCASDALSRRESGEAPESPRQEAPSFDGSSKVSPWVGKYMISVTSMQAPIALRRTIMSFLNEAPSEYPGIIQSILDLPIAEASPFENGMARDALNIDIPPLNATQLLAMDIFAHWLVLVMLLDGVWWIGGIGEWELGQVVSLMKTQELFHQVRDDTETWWPQSMYMVKLELGSSV
;
A
#
# COMPACT_ATOMS: atom_id res chain seq x y z
N MET A 1 -10.62 -20.38 7.43
CA MET A 1 -9.85 -21.33 6.59
C MET A 1 -9.61 -20.83 5.16
N SER A 2 -10.60 -20.31 4.43
CA SER A 2 -10.39 -19.88 3.03
C SER A 2 -9.33 -18.78 2.86
N SER A 3 -9.27 -17.78 3.75
CA SER A 3 -8.20 -16.76 3.79
C SER A 3 -6.79 -17.36 3.87
N LEU A 4 -6.61 -18.38 4.71
CA LEU A 4 -5.35 -19.11 4.89
C LEU A 4 -4.96 -19.85 3.59
N ILE A 5 -5.92 -20.51 2.94
CA ILE A 5 -5.67 -21.23 1.68
C ILE A 5 -5.28 -20.24 0.58
N ALA A 6 -5.96 -19.10 0.49
CA ALA A 6 -5.62 -18.04 -0.47
C ALA A 6 -4.18 -17.55 -0.28
N LEU A 7 -3.79 -17.24 0.96
CA LEU A 7 -2.42 -16.83 1.27
C LEU A 7 -1.42 -17.96 0.99
N ALA A 8 -1.71 -19.20 1.38
CA ALA A 8 -0.82 -20.34 1.15
C ALA A 8 -0.57 -20.60 -0.34
N ALA A 9 -1.60 -20.46 -1.18
CA ALA A 9 -1.46 -20.57 -2.63
C ALA A 9 -0.58 -19.46 -3.22
N ALA A 10 -0.71 -18.21 -2.72
CA ALA A 10 0.18 -17.11 -3.11
C ALA A 10 1.63 -17.37 -2.67
N CYS A 11 1.84 -17.82 -1.43
CA CYS A 11 3.17 -18.20 -0.92
C CYS A 11 3.80 -19.32 -1.76
N LYS A 12 3.04 -20.39 -2.05
CA LYS A 12 3.52 -21.50 -2.89
C LYS A 12 3.90 -21.01 -4.29
N SER A 13 3.12 -20.12 -4.87
CA SER A 13 3.43 -19.54 -6.19
C SER A 13 4.72 -18.73 -6.16
N HIS A 14 4.95 -17.95 -5.12
CA HIS A 14 6.20 -17.22 -4.91
C HIS A 14 7.41 -18.16 -4.77
N ASP A 15 7.25 -19.26 -4.03
CA ASP A 15 8.30 -20.27 -3.87
C ASP A 15 8.65 -20.96 -5.21
N ILE A 16 7.64 -21.34 -6.00
CA ILE A 16 7.84 -21.94 -7.33
C ILE A 16 8.65 -21.00 -8.23
N VAL A 17 8.26 -19.73 -8.29
CA VAL A 17 8.92 -18.74 -9.14
C VAL A 17 10.35 -18.48 -8.67
N LYS A 18 10.58 -18.38 -7.35
CA LYS A 18 11.91 -18.13 -6.78
C LYS A 18 12.86 -19.32 -6.91
N GLN A 19 12.35 -20.54 -6.84
CA GLN A 19 13.16 -21.77 -6.94
C GLN A 19 13.40 -22.18 -8.40
N SER A 20 12.57 -21.70 -9.34
CA SER A 20 12.72 -22.00 -10.76
C SER A 20 13.90 -21.26 -11.37
N LYS A 21 14.77 -22.00 -12.08
CA LYS A 21 15.82 -21.41 -12.93
C LYS A 21 15.23 -20.71 -14.16
N THR A 22 14.04 -21.12 -14.57
CA THR A 22 13.29 -20.62 -15.72
C THR A 22 11.88 -20.21 -15.27
N PRO A 23 11.74 -19.06 -14.58
CA PRO A 23 10.48 -18.62 -13.98
C PRO A 23 9.36 -18.33 -14.99
N LEU A 24 9.71 -18.18 -16.27
CA LEU A 24 8.78 -17.98 -17.38
C LEU A 24 8.59 -19.23 -18.24
N ASP A 25 9.03 -20.39 -17.76
CA ASP A 25 8.73 -21.66 -18.44
C ASP A 25 7.20 -21.91 -18.45
N SER A 26 6.72 -22.53 -19.53
CA SER A 26 5.29 -22.72 -19.73
C SER A 26 4.66 -23.58 -18.63
N GLU A 27 5.37 -24.58 -18.11
CA GLU A 27 4.84 -25.44 -17.03
C GLU A 27 4.74 -24.66 -15.72
N VAL A 28 5.75 -23.86 -15.41
CA VAL A 28 5.79 -22.98 -14.23
C VAL A 28 4.66 -21.95 -14.27
N LEU A 29 4.45 -21.29 -15.41
CA LEU A 29 3.39 -20.30 -15.56
C LEU A 29 2.00 -20.93 -15.42
N ILE A 30 1.79 -22.13 -15.97
CA ILE A 30 0.51 -22.86 -15.82
C ILE A 30 0.26 -23.25 -14.36
N GLU A 31 1.29 -23.71 -13.62
CA GLU A 31 1.14 -24.05 -12.20
C GLU A 31 0.81 -22.81 -11.37
N VAL A 32 1.55 -21.71 -11.58
CA VAL A 32 1.32 -20.44 -10.90
C VAL A 32 -0.07 -19.88 -11.19
N GLN A 33 -0.52 -19.94 -12.45
CA GLN A 33 -1.86 -19.52 -12.84
C GLN A 33 -2.93 -20.30 -12.08
N LYS A 34 -2.84 -21.64 -12.06
CA LYS A 34 -3.80 -22.48 -11.33
C LYS A 34 -3.83 -22.18 -9.84
N LEU A 35 -2.67 -21.92 -9.24
CA LEU A 35 -2.58 -21.55 -7.82
C LEU A 35 -3.21 -20.17 -7.56
N LEU A 36 -3.00 -19.19 -8.43
CA LEU A 36 -3.59 -17.87 -8.31
C LEU A 36 -5.11 -17.89 -8.50
N GLU A 37 -5.63 -18.68 -9.44
CA GLU A 37 -7.07 -18.91 -9.63
C GLU A 37 -7.70 -19.55 -8.38
N LEU A 38 -7.04 -20.57 -7.82
CA LEU A 38 -7.44 -21.19 -6.55
C LEU A 38 -7.45 -20.16 -5.41
N ALA A 39 -6.41 -19.34 -5.33
CA ALA A 39 -6.28 -18.32 -4.31
C ALA A 39 -7.39 -17.27 -4.42
N GLU A 40 -7.72 -16.82 -5.62
CA GLU A 40 -8.79 -15.85 -5.86
C GLU A 40 -10.16 -16.41 -5.50
N CYS A 41 -10.44 -17.68 -5.83
CA CYS A 41 -11.67 -18.36 -5.45
C CYS A 41 -11.84 -18.38 -3.92
N HIS A 42 -10.80 -18.78 -3.20
CA HIS A 42 -10.81 -18.81 -1.74
C HIS A 42 -10.83 -17.42 -1.11
N HIS A 43 -10.18 -16.42 -1.72
CA HIS A 43 -10.25 -15.03 -1.30
C HIS A 43 -11.69 -14.51 -1.38
N ARG A 44 -12.37 -14.74 -2.51
CA ARG A 44 -13.78 -14.37 -2.73
C ARG A 44 -14.72 -15.08 -1.76
N ALA A 45 -14.46 -16.37 -1.48
CA ALA A 45 -15.22 -17.12 -0.48
C ALA A 45 -15.02 -16.54 0.94
N SER A 46 -13.79 -16.16 1.29
CA SER A 46 -13.47 -15.53 2.58
C SER A 46 -14.15 -14.16 2.72
N LEU A 47 -14.16 -13.36 1.65
CA LEU A 47 -14.86 -12.07 1.61
C LEU A 47 -16.36 -12.22 1.88
N LYS A 48 -17.02 -13.15 1.19
CA LYS A 48 -18.46 -13.43 1.39
C LYS A 48 -18.73 -13.87 2.82
N HIS A 49 -17.86 -14.69 3.39
CA HIS A 49 -17.98 -15.13 4.78
C HIS A 49 -17.85 -13.98 5.77
N ILE A 50 -16.85 -13.10 5.61
CA ILE A 50 -16.70 -11.90 6.44
C ILE A 50 -17.93 -11.01 6.31
N GLN A 51 -18.42 -10.74 5.10
CA GLN A 51 -19.60 -9.91 4.88
C GLN A 51 -20.86 -10.46 5.58
N ALA A 52 -21.02 -11.79 5.63
CA ALA A 52 -22.14 -12.42 6.33
C ALA A 52 -21.97 -12.44 7.86
N THR A 53 -20.73 -12.49 8.35
CA THR A 53 -20.42 -12.68 9.78
C THR A 53 -20.04 -11.41 10.52
N VAL A 54 -19.70 -10.31 9.84
CA VAL A 54 -19.25 -9.04 10.44
C VAL A 54 -20.28 -8.43 11.40
N SER A 55 -21.57 -8.70 11.18
CA SER A 55 -22.65 -8.25 12.07
C SER A 55 -22.81 -9.13 13.33
N HIS A 56 -22.21 -10.32 13.34
CA HIS A 56 -22.31 -11.29 14.42
C HIS A 56 -21.09 -11.18 15.33
N SER A 57 -21.31 -10.67 16.53
CA SER A 57 -20.24 -10.32 17.44
C SER A 57 -19.41 -11.49 17.98
N ASP A 58 -19.96 -12.70 17.90
CA ASP A 58 -19.31 -13.91 18.42
C ASP A 58 -18.18 -14.40 17.50
N TRP A 59 -18.07 -13.82 16.30
CA TRP A 59 -17.11 -14.20 15.26
C TRP A 59 -16.06 -13.10 14.99
N TYR A 60 -15.94 -12.11 15.88
CA TYR A 60 -15.04 -10.99 15.66
C TYR A 60 -13.57 -11.39 15.56
N ASP A 61 -13.12 -12.38 16.33
CA ASP A 61 -11.75 -12.91 16.22
C ASP A 61 -11.49 -13.51 14.84
N ASP A 62 -12.45 -14.27 14.31
CA ASP A 62 -12.35 -14.88 12.99
C ASP A 62 -12.35 -13.82 11.88
N VAL A 63 -13.21 -12.80 12.00
CA VAL A 63 -13.25 -11.70 11.03
C VAL A 63 -11.94 -10.92 11.03
N LEU A 64 -11.39 -10.61 12.21
CA LEU A 64 -10.12 -9.89 12.36
C LEU A 64 -8.93 -10.70 11.81
N ALA A 65 -8.86 -11.99 12.14
CA ALA A 65 -7.82 -12.86 11.61
C ALA A 65 -7.91 -12.99 10.07
N ASN A 66 -9.12 -13.15 9.54
CA ASN A 66 -9.33 -13.21 8.09
C ASN A 66 -8.97 -11.88 7.41
N ALA A 67 -9.29 -10.73 8.00
CA ALA A 67 -8.95 -9.41 7.46
C ALA A 67 -7.43 -9.25 7.34
N ALA A 68 -6.65 -9.61 8.38
CA ALA A 68 -5.19 -9.54 8.32
C ALA A 68 -4.59 -10.45 7.23
N LEU A 69 -5.10 -11.68 7.10
CA LEU A 69 -4.67 -12.62 6.05
C LEU A 69 -5.02 -12.13 4.65
N MET A 70 -6.15 -11.44 4.49
CA MET A 70 -6.55 -10.87 3.20
C MET A 70 -5.62 -9.74 2.73
N VAL A 71 -5.14 -8.88 3.64
CA VAL A 71 -4.15 -7.85 3.31
C VAL A 71 -2.87 -8.50 2.79
N LEU A 72 -2.36 -9.50 3.52
CA LEU A 72 -1.14 -10.22 3.13
C LEU A 72 -1.31 -10.93 1.78
N TYR A 73 -2.45 -11.60 1.57
CA TYR A 73 -2.74 -12.24 0.29
C TYR A 73 -2.77 -11.23 -0.86
N ALA A 74 -3.50 -10.12 -0.71
CA ALA A 74 -3.67 -9.13 -1.77
C ALA A 74 -2.32 -8.56 -2.21
N SER A 75 -1.49 -8.15 -1.25
CA SER A 75 -0.16 -7.62 -1.54
C SER A 75 0.78 -8.69 -2.10
N ALA A 76 0.84 -9.90 -1.51
CA ALA A 76 1.71 -10.98 -2.01
C ALA A 76 1.35 -11.42 -3.44
N SER A 77 0.05 -11.56 -3.72
CA SER A 77 -0.48 -11.93 -5.02
C SER A 77 -0.16 -10.85 -6.07
N HIS A 78 -0.22 -9.57 -5.69
CA HIS A 78 0.16 -8.45 -6.56
C HIS A 78 1.67 -8.40 -6.81
N SER A 79 2.49 -8.47 -5.75
CA SER A 79 3.95 -8.48 -5.83
C SER A 79 4.47 -9.62 -6.72
N LEU A 80 3.86 -10.81 -6.64
CA LEU A 80 4.19 -11.92 -7.53
C LEU A 80 3.91 -11.60 -9.00
N ARG A 81 2.73 -11.06 -9.32
CA ARG A 81 2.39 -10.67 -10.70
C ARG A 81 3.32 -9.58 -11.22
N VAL A 82 3.69 -8.63 -10.37
CA VAL A 82 4.66 -7.57 -10.70
C VAL A 82 6.01 -8.20 -11.04
N HIS A 83 6.48 -9.12 -10.21
CA HIS A 83 7.74 -9.81 -10.45
C HIS A 83 7.73 -10.60 -11.78
N LEU A 84 6.64 -11.31 -12.08
CA LEU A 84 6.46 -11.98 -13.36
C LEU A 84 6.50 -10.99 -14.52
N ALA A 85 5.72 -9.90 -14.45
CA ALA A 85 5.65 -8.87 -15.49
C ALA A 85 6.98 -8.21 -15.79
N VAL A 86 7.73 -7.84 -14.75
CA VAL A 86 9.09 -7.29 -14.89
C VAL A 86 10.02 -8.31 -15.55
N THR A 87 9.97 -9.57 -15.10
CA THR A 87 10.83 -10.65 -15.64
C THR A 87 10.51 -10.92 -17.12
N ALA A 88 9.24 -10.94 -17.50
CA ALA A 88 8.81 -11.13 -18.88
C ALA A 88 9.21 -9.97 -19.77
N LYS A 89 9.08 -8.72 -19.29
CA LYS A 89 9.55 -7.52 -20.00
C LYS A 89 11.05 -7.59 -20.27
N GLN A 90 11.86 -7.98 -19.29
CA GLN A 90 13.32 -8.12 -19.46
C GLN A 90 13.70 -9.19 -20.48
N ARG A 91 12.89 -10.25 -20.62
CA ARG A 91 13.14 -11.35 -21.57
C ARG A 91 12.43 -11.18 -22.91
N GLY A 92 11.71 -10.07 -23.12
CA GLY A 92 10.91 -9.84 -24.33
C GLY A 92 9.79 -10.87 -24.53
N GLN A 93 9.29 -11.48 -23.45
CA GLN A 93 8.23 -12.48 -23.48
C GLN A 93 6.88 -11.86 -23.11
N ARG A 94 5.80 -12.37 -23.72
CA ARG A 94 4.44 -11.95 -23.40
C ARG A 94 3.87 -12.86 -22.30
N LEU A 95 3.33 -12.26 -21.25
CA LEU A 95 2.59 -12.98 -20.21
C LEU A 95 1.11 -13.13 -20.59
N PRO A 96 0.46 -14.22 -20.12
CA PRO A 96 -1.00 -14.31 -20.07
C PRO A 96 -1.60 -13.14 -19.28
N THR A 97 -2.75 -12.64 -19.72
CA THR A 97 -3.44 -11.49 -19.11
C THR A 97 -3.82 -11.73 -17.65
N GLU A 98 -4.07 -12.99 -17.29
CA GLU A 98 -4.44 -13.41 -15.93
C GLU A 98 -3.27 -13.27 -14.93
N LEU A 99 -2.04 -13.30 -15.44
CA LEU A 99 -0.81 -13.15 -14.67
C LEU A 99 -0.29 -11.71 -14.66
N LEU A 100 -0.87 -10.81 -15.45
CA LEU A 100 -0.52 -9.40 -15.41
C LEU A 100 -1.03 -8.74 -14.13
N PRO A 101 -0.27 -7.81 -13.52
CA PRO A 101 -0.72 -7.01 -12.40
C PRO A 101 -2.00 -6.24 -12.77
N GLN A 102 -3.14 -6.67 -12.24
CA GLN A 102 -4.41 -5.97 -12.44
C GLN A 102 -4.47 -4.76 -11.49
N HIS A 103 -4.76 -3.59 -12.07
CA HIS A 103 -4.78 -2.25 -11.47
C HIS A 103 -4.93 -2.23 -9.94
N SER A 104 -3.90 -1.82 -9.19
CA SER A 104 -3.90 -1.36 -7.78
C SER A 104 -4.94 -1.93 -6.77
N GLN A 105 -5.52 -3.12 -7.00
CA GLN A 105 -6.60 -3.71 -6.20
C GLN A 105 -6.13 -4.00 -4.77
N TRP A 106 -4.83 -4.18 -4.62
CA TRP A 106 -4.16 -4.33 -3.33
C TRP A 106 -4.41 -3.13 -2.40
N ILE A 107 -4.57 -1.92 -2.92
CA ILE A 107 -4.91 -0.72 -2.16
C ILE A 107 -6.31 -0.85 -1.56
N SER A 108 -7.27 -1.21 -2.40
CA SER A 108 -8.67 -1.37 -2.00
C SER A 108 -8.86 -2.52 -1.02
N PHE A 109 -8.14 -3.63 -1.20
CA PHE A 109 -8.14 -4.73 -0.23
C PHE A 109 -7.49 -4.34 1.11
N THR A 110 -6.36 -3.62 1.08
CA THR A 110 -5.70 -3.14 2.29
C THR A 110 -6.63 -2.23 3.09
N ARG A 111 -7.30 -1.30 2.40
CA ARG A 111 -8.23 -0.37 3.00
C ARG A 111 -9.51 -1.03 3.52
N ALA A 112 -10.11 -1.94 2.75
CA ALA A 112 -11.31 -2.66 3.17
C ALA A 112 -11.06 -3.46 4.46
N ALA A 113 -9.92 -4.16 4.54
CA ALA A 113 -9.52 -4.90 5.72
C ALA A 113 -9.24 -3.98 6.92
N HIS A 114 -8.61 -2.82 6.69
CA HIS A 114 -8.41 -1.82 7.74
C HIS A 114 -9.74 -1.32 8.29
N THR A 115 -10.64 -0.83 7.43
CA THR A 115 -11.96 -0.31 7.81
C THR A 115 -12.77 -1.33 8.61
N ALA A 116 -12.83 -2.58 8.15
CA ALA A 116 -13.51 -3.66 8.85
C ALA A 116 -12.91 -3.91 10.25
N SER A 117 -11.58 -3.93 10.33
CA SER A 117 -10.87 -4.18 11.59
C SER A 117 -11.07 -3.03 12.58
N THR A 118 -10.96 -1.78 12.14
CA THR A 118 -11.16 -0.60 13.00
C THR A 118 -12.60 -0.49 13.49
N ALA A 119 -13.59 -0.82 12.66
CA ALA A 119 -15.00 -0.79 13.05
C ALA A 119 -15.29 -1.81 14.16
N ILE A 120 -14.77 -3.04 14.01
CA ILE A 120 -14.90 -4.09 15.03
C ILE A 120 -14.19 -3.69 16.32
N LEU A 121 -12.95 -3.21 16.24
CA LEU A 121 -12.16 -2.81 17.41
C LEU A 121 -12.82 -1.63 18.14
N LYS A 122 -13.34 -0.63 17.42
CA LYS A 122 -14.07 0.49 18.02
C LYS A 122 -15.35 0.02 18.71
N ASN A 123 -16.12 -0.86 18.06
CA ASN A 123 -17.32 -1.46 18.67
C ASN A 123 -17.00 -2.25 19.94
N ALA A 124 -15.89 -2.98 19.96
CA ALA A 124 -15.42 -3.72 21.13
C ALA A 124 -15.00 -2.78 22.28
N MET A 125 -14.29 -1.68 21.97
CA MET A 125 -13.89 -0.67 22.96
C MET A 125 -15.10 0.10 23.52
N ASP A 126 -16.05 0.51 22.67
CA ASP A 126 -17.26 1.20 23.09
C ASP A 126 -18.18 0.29 23.94
N ALA A 127 -18.20 -1.02 23.67
CA ALA A 127 -18.89 -2.00 24.51
C ALA A 127 -18.21 -2.16 25.88
N SER A 128 -16.88 -2.14 25.93
CA SER A 128 -16.11 -2.18 27.18
C SER A 128 -16.36 -0.93 28.04
N ASN A 129 -16.33 0.26 27.44
CA ASN A 129 -16.57 1.53 28.14
C ASN A 129 -18.00 1.66 28.68
N ARG A 130 -19.00 1.09 27.99
CA ARG A 130 -20.40 1.04 28.48
C ARG A 130 -20.60 0.09 29.66
N ASN A 131 -19.78 -0.96 29.76
CA ASN A 131 -19.85 -1.92 30.86
C ASN A 131 -19.05 -1.46 32.09
N GLN A 132 -18.28 -0.38 31.98
CA GLN A 132 -17.43 0.18 33.04
C GLN A 132 -18.20 1.08 34.03
N VAL A 133 -19.46 0.74 34.36
CA VAL A 133 -20.20 1.36 35.48
C VAL A 133 -20.16 0.50 36.75
N MET A 134 -19.71 -0.77 36.68
CA MET A 134 -19.51 -1.57 37.89
C MET A 134 -18.41 -2.62 37.70
N SER A 135 -17.24 -2.37 38.26
CA SER A 135 -16.47 -3.30 39.12
C SER A 135 -15.05 -2.76 39.30
N ILE A 136 -14.66 -2.56 40.56
CA ILE A 136 -13.28 -2.35 41.00
C ILE A 136 -12.78 -3.73 41.51
N GLU A 137 -11.48 -3.98 41.35
CA GLU A 137 -10.67 -5.15 41.79
C GLU A 137 -10.49 -6.24 40.70
N ALA A 138 -9.30 -6.80 40.42
CA ALA A 138 -8.00 -6.76 41.07
C ALA A 138 -6.85 -6.92 40.03
N VAL A 139 -5.71 -6.31 40.34
CA VAL A 139 -4.45 -6.39 39.58
C VAL A 139 -3.85 -7.79 39.69
N SER A 140 -3.69 -8.48 38.56
CA SER A 140 -2.81 -9.65 38.44
C SER A 140 -1.58 -9.29 37.61
N THR A 141 -0.46 -9.10 38.30
CA THR A 141 0.88 -9.09 37.71
C THR A 141 1.20 -10.45 37.13
N HIS A 142 1.20 -10.57 35.80
CA HIS A 142 1.79 -11.71 35.11
C HIS A 142 3.11 -11.29 34.44
N SER A 143 4.17 -11.89 34.97
CA SER A 143 5.55 -11.79 34.51
C SER A 143 5.63 -12.10 33.02
N ARG A 144 6.23 -11.17 32.24
CA ARG A 144 6.61 -11.44 30.84
C ARG A 144 7.69 -12.50 30.86
N ASN A 145 7.34 -13.73 30.51
CA ASN A 145 8.32 -14.72 30.10
C ASN A 145 8.96 -14.21 28.80
N ASN A 146 10.21 -13.77 28.91
CA ASN A 146 11.10 -13.53 27.79
C ASN A 146 11.33 -14.87 27.08
N LEU A 147 10.54 -15.13 26.04
CA LEU A 147 10.86 -16.17 25.06
C LEU A 147 12.06 -15.68 24.27
N SER A 148 13.25 -16.01 24.78
CA SER A 148 14.49 -16.04 24.02
C SER A 148 14.34 -17.15 22.97
N GLY A 149 13.81 -16.77 21.82
CA GLY A 149 13.71 -17.61 20.63
C GLY A 149 14.80 -17.21 19.66
N THR A 150 15.61 -18.19 19.29
CA THR A 150 16.56 -18.18 18.18
C THR A 150 16.10 -17.34 16.98
N ASP A 151 17.01 -16.48 16.53
CA ASP A 151 16.98 -15.62 15.35
C ASP A 151 16.72 -16.39 14.04
N VAL A 152 15.46 -16.80 13.82
CA VAL A 152 15.07 -17.60 12.64
C VAL A 152 14.00 -16.91 11.77
N LEU A 153 13.33 -15.87 12.26
CA LEU A 153 12.35 -15.10 11.47
C LEU A 153 12.32 -13.65 11.93
N SER A 154 13.39 -12.89 11.70
CA SER A 154 13.28 -11.44 11.71
C SER A 154 12.54 -11.04 10.43
N PRO A 155 11.24 -10.65 10.47
CA PRO A 155 10.58 -10.16 9.26
C PRO A 155 11.38 -8.95 8.77
N GLN A 156 11.86 -9.00 7.53
CA GLN A 156 12.46 -7.83 6.89
C GLN A 156 11.41 -6.73 6.93
N ASN A 157 11.65 -5.72 7.77
CA ASN A 157 10.65 -4.71 8.14
C ASN A 157 10.79 -3.42 7.31
N GLY A 158 11.66 -3.42 6.30
CA GLY A 158 12.06 -2.23 5.56
C GLY A 158 12.85 -2.54 4.27
N PRO A 159 13.79 -1.68 3.88
CA PRO A 159 14.46 -1.74 2.58
C PRO A 159 15.37 -2.97 2.45
N SER A 160 15.61 -3.40 1.20
CA SER A 160 16.73 -4.26 0.89
C SER A 160 18.06 -3.56 1.23
N GLU A 161 19.13 -4.32 1.47
CA GLU A 161 20.46 -3.76 1.81
C GLU A 161 20.94 -2.74 0.77
N HIS A 162 20.65 -2.98 -0.51
CA HIS A 162 20.97 -2.06 -1.61
C HIS A 162 20.18 -0.75 -1.52
N THR A 163 18.87 -0.86 -1.28
CA THR A 163 17.98 0.29 -1.13
C THR A 163 18.28 1.10 0.12
N GLU A 164 18.62 0.44 1.22
CA GLU A 164 19.03 1.09 2.46
C GLU A 164 20.28 1.95 2.28
N ARG A 165 21.26 1.44 1.51
CA ARG A 165 22.53 2.13 1.29
C ARG A 165 22.47 3.24 0.26
N LEU A 166 21.79 3.02 -0.86
CA LEU A 166 21.88 3.91 -2.02
C LEU A 166 20.64 4.78 -2.21
N PHE A 167 19.45 4.23 -2.02
CA PHE A 167 18.20 4.91 -2.36
C PHE A 167 17.60 5.68 -1.17
N LEU A 168 17.60 5.08 0.02
CA LEU A 168 17.07 5.70 1.24
C LEU A 168 17.73 7.07 1.55
N PRO A 169 19.05 7.26 1.47
CA PRO A 169 19.67 8.57 1.72
C PRO A 169 19.26 9.64 0.70
N LEU A 170 19.06 9.25 -0.57
CA LEU A 170 18.59 10.15 -1.62
C LEU A 170 17.15 10.60 -1.35
N VAL A 171 16.28 9.67 -0.99
CA VAL A 171 14.89 10.00 -0.60
C VAL A 171 14.90 10.90 0.64
N ALA A 172 15.62 10.52 1.70
CA ALA A 172 15.67 11.28 2.95
C ALA A 172 16.18 12.72 2.78
N SER A 173 17.15 12.95 1.88
CA SER A 173 17.73 14.27 1.64
C SER A 173 16.90 15.18 0.74
N THR A 174 16.06 14.61 -0.14
CA THR A 174 15.31 15.38 -1.15
C THR A 174 13.80 15.48 -0.87
N TYR A 175 13.28 14.63 0.02
CA TYR A 175 11.85 14.51 0.26
C TYR A 175 11.19 15.77 0.84
N SER A 176 11.87 16.48 1.75
CA SER A 176 11.32 17.70 2.37
C SER A 176 11.05 18.80 1.34
N GLN A 177 11.99 19.01 0.42
CA GLN A 177 11.84 19.94 -0.70
C GLN A 177 10.73 19.50 -1.66
N ALA A 178 10.67 18.20 -1.98
CA ALA A 178 9.63 17.64 -2.84
C ALA A 178 8.22 17.88 -2.28
N LEU A 179 8.03 17.66 -0.97
CA LEU A 179 6.77 17.98 -0.30
C LEU A 179 6.45 19.46 -0.25
N GLY A 180 7.45 20.32 -0.11
CA GLY A 180 7.26 21.78 -0.20
C GLY A 180 6.61 22.15 -1.52
N ARG A 181 7.19 21.67 -2.62
CA ARG A 181 6.66 21.89 -3.99
C ARG A 181 5.28 21.29 -4.21
N LEU A 182 5.02 20.09 -3.69
CA LEU A 182 3.69 19.48 -3.73
C LEU A 182 2.66 20.33 -3.00
N SER A 183 3.04 20.96 -1.89
CA SER A 183 2.17 21.85 -1.11
C SER A 183 1.87 23.14 -1.87
N GLU A 184 2.90 23.76 -2.47
CA GLU A 184 2.73 24.95 -3.33
C GLU A 184 1.82 24.65 -4.53
N THR A 185 1.99 23.48 -5.14
CA THR A 185 1.11 22.99 -6.21
C THR A 185 -0.34 22.85 -5.73
N ALA A 186 -0.54 22.25 -4.56
CA ALA A 186 -1.86 22.09 -3.97
C ALA A 186 -2.54 23.44 -3.67
N ASP A 187 -1.78 24.42 -3.16
CA ASP A 187 -2.28 25.78 -2.88
C ASP A 187 -2.66 26.51 -4.19
N SER A 188 -1.85 26.37 -5.24
CA SER A 188 -2.12 26.93 -6.57
C SER A 188 -3.39 26.34 -7.19
N ILE A 189 -3.54 25.01 -7.14
CA ILE A 189 -4.74 24.31 -7.63
C ILE A 189 -5.96 24.71 -6.80
N SER A 190 -5.83 24.81 -5.47
CA SER A 190 -6.92 25.26 -4.60
C SER A 190 -7.39 26.67 -4.96
N ALA A 191 -6.45 27.60 -5.19
CA ALA A 191 -6.78 28.96 -5.62
C ALA A 191 -7.39 29.02 -7.03
N HIS A 192 -7.01 28.11 -7.94
CA HIS A 192 -7.57 28.03 -9.28
C HIS A 192 -8.99 27.43 -9.27
N VAL A 193 -9.18 26.29 -8.62
CA VAL A 193 -10.47 25.60 -8.48
C VAL A 193 -11.44 26.48 -7.69
N GLY A 194 -11.02 27.13 -6.62
CA GLY A 194 -11.87 28.06 -5.86
C GLY A 194 -12.41 29.25 -6.68
N ARG A 195 -11.78 29.57 -7.82
CA ARG A 195 -12.23 30.63 -8.75
C ARG A 195 -13.15 30.11 -9.86
N ILE A 196 -13.07 28.83 -10.21
CA ILE A 196 -13.69 28.25 -11.43
C ILE A 196 -14.77 27.20 -11.09
N ALA A 197 -14.70 26.60 -9.91
CA ALA A 197 -15.53 25.47 -9.51
C ALA A 197 -17.01 25.77 -9.73
N SER A 198 -17.57 25.05 -10.70
CA SER A 198 -18.96 25.14 -11.11
C SER A 198 -19.80 24.00 -10.51
N PHE A 199 -19.14 22.96 -9.98
CA PHE A 199 -19.73 21.73 -9.48
C PHE A 199 -19.24 21.39 -8.06
N ASP A 200 -20.15 20.88 -7.25
CA ASP A 200 -19.91 20.50 -5.84
C ASP A 200 -18.97 19.27 -5.71
N SER A 201 -18.92 18.43 -6.74
CA SER A 201 -18.05 17.24 -6.78
C SER A 201 -16.56 17.58 -6.79
N ASP A 202 -16.15 18.58 -7.58
CA ASP A 202 -14.74 18.95 -7.76
C ASP A 202 -14.18 19.57 -6.48
N LEU A 203 -15.01 20.32 -5.75
CA LEU A 203 -14.67 20.88 -4.44
C LEU A 203 -14.51 19.80 -3.39
N ARG A 204 -15.36 18.75 -3.42
CA ARG A 204 -15.25 17.62 -2.49
C ARG A 204 -13.99 16.79 -2.75
N GLU A 205 -13.67 16.49 -4.00
CA GLU A 205 -12.44 15.76 -4.35
C GLU A 205 -11.19 16.55 -3.98
N LEU A 206 -11.22 17.88 -4.16
CA LEU A 206 -10.12 18.76 -3.77
C LEU A 206 -9.94 18.79 -2.25
N ASP A 207 -11.02 18.94 -1.48
CA ASP A 207 -10.97 18.87 -0.01
C ASP A 207 -10.39 17.53 0.47
N VAL A 208 -10.77 16.42 -0.18
CA VAL A 208 -10.18 15.09 0.09
C VAL A 208 -8.67 15.08 -0.17
N CYS A 209 -8.20 15.66 -1.28
CA CYS A 209 -6.76 15.76 -1.58
C CYS A 209 -6.02 16.63 -0.55
N LEU A 210 -6.58 17.78 -0.20
CA LEU A 210 -5.99 18.72 0.78
C LEU A 210 -5.92 18.11 2.18
N LYS A 211 -6.90 17.28 2.58
CA LYS A 211 -6.84 16.50 3.82
C LYS A 211 -5.83 15.37 3.78
N THR A 212 -5.56 14.82 2.60
CA THR A 212 -4.61 13.70 2.40
C THR A 212 -3.15 14.17 2.49
N LEU A 213 -2.85 15.39 2.02
CA LEU A 213 -1.49 15.91 1.97
C LEU A 213 -0.78 16.00 3.34
N PRO A 214 -1.39 16.52 4.43
CA PRO A 214 -0.81 16.48 5.77
C PRO A 214 -0.53 15.07 6.29
N ILE A 215 -1.35 14.09 5.90
CA ILE A 215 -1.18 12.69 6.29
C ILE A 215 0.06 12.09 5.61
N LEU A 216 0.24 12.37 4.31
CA LEU A 216 1.46 12.00 3.60
C LEU A 216 2.70 12.62 4.26
N ARG A 217 2.63 13.92 4.60
CA ARG A 217 3.73 14.64 5.26
C ARG A 217 4.13 13.99 6.59
N LYS A 218 3.15 13.69 7.43
CA LYS A 218 3.37 13.00 8.70
C LYS A 218 3.97 11.60 8.47
N CYS A 219 3.35 10.80 7.60
CA CYS A 219 3.81 9.45 7.25
C CYS A 219 5.30 9.43 6.87
N ALA A 220 5.71 10.36 6.02
CA ALA A 220 7.09 10.39 5.57
C ALA A 220 8.07 10.98 6.58
N SER A 221 7.66 11.97 7.36
CA SER A 221 8.44 12.44 8.50
C SER A 221 8.72 11.28 9.46
N ASP A 222 7.69 10.50 9.79
CA ASP A 222 7.82 9.33 10.67
C ASP A 222 8.70 8.24 10.03
N ALA A 223 8.58 8.02 8.71
CA ALA A 223 9.33 6.99 7.99
C ALA A 223 10.82 7.34 7.79
N LEU A 224 11.13 8.62 7.58
CA LEU A 224 12.48 9.11 7.24
C LEU A 224 13.21 9.73 8.43
N SER A 225 12.53 9.96 9.56
CA SER A 225 13.18 10.39 10.80
C SER A 225 14.20 9.35 11.24
N ARG A 226 15.46 9.76 11.34
CA ARG A 226 16.54 8.92 11.85
C ARG A 226 16.26 8.62 13.32
N ARG A 227 15.72 7.43 13.64
CA ARG A 227 15.80 6.89 15.00
C ARG A 227 17.27 6.57 15.26
N GLU A 228 17.96 7.49 15.93
CA GLU A 228 19.31 7.23 16.42
C GLU A 228 19.28 5.97 17.28
N SER A 229 19.98 4.95 16.80
CA SER A 229 20.25 3.72 17.51
C SER A 229 21.11 4.03 18.73
N GLY A 230 20.48 4.30 19.87
CA GLY A 230 21.19 4.58 21.12
C GLY A 230 20.29 4.68 22.33
N GLU A 231 19.07 5.19 22.18
CA GLU A 231 18.10 5.24 23.28
C GLU A 231 16.86 4.46 22.86
N ALA A 232 16.65 3.31 23.51
CA ALA A 232 15.33 2.71 23.53
C ALA A 232 14.39 3.81 24.03
N PRO A 233 13.40 4.27 23.23
CA PRO A 233 12.46 5.24 23.73
C PRO A 233 11.79 4.60 24.94
N GLU A 234 11.91 5.22 26.12
CA GLU A 234 10.93 5.02 27.16
C GLU A 234 9.59 5.34 26.50
N SER A 235 8.90 4.29 26.09
CA SER A 235 7.53 4.36 25.61
C SER A 235 6.80 5.27 26.58
N PRO A 236 6.12 6.34 26.14
CA PRO A 236 5.03 6.83 26.96
C PRO A 236 4.18 5.59 27.19
N ARG A 237 4.00 5.21 28.46
CA ARG A 237 3.06 4.17 28.85
C ARG A 237 1.67 4.71 28.51
N GLN A 238 1.35 4.82 27.22
CA GLN A 238 -0.03 4.82 26.79
C GLN A 238 -0.48 3.40 27.09
N GLU A 239 -1.15 3.28 28.23
CA GLU A 239 -1.88 2.09 28.63
C GLU A 239 -2.57 1.55 27.38
N ALA A 240 -2.15 0.37 26.94
CA ALA A 240 -2.85 -0.33 25.87
C ALA A 240 -4.32 -0.34 26.30
N PRO A 241 -5.27 0.03 25.42
CA PRO A 241 -6.68 0.04 25.78
C PRO A 241 -7.00 -1.30 26.44
N SER A 242 -7.43 -1.22 27.70
CA SER A 242 -7.70 -2.40 28.51
C SER A 242 -8.92 -3.09 27.90
N PHE A 243 -8.66 -4.16 27.14
CA PHE A 243 -9.69 -5.12 26.78
C PHE A 243 -10.01 -5.92 28.05
N ASP A 244 -10.85 -5.36 28.90
CA ASP A 244 -11.42 -6.11 30.03
C ASP A 244 -12.28 -7.27 29.49
N GLY A 245 -12.47 -8.29 30.31
CA GLY A 245 -13.12 -9.57 29.99
C GLY A 245 -14.56 -9.50 29.44
N SER A 246 -15.11 -8.32 29.18
CA SER A 246 -16.36 -8.11 28.44
C SER A 246 -16.16 -7.82 26.94
N SER A 247 -14.92 -7.75 26.46
CA SER A 247 -14.60 -7.62 25.04
C SER A 247 -14.95 -8.90 24.29
N LYS A 248 -15.80 -8.79 23.27
CA LYS A 248 -16.14 -9.89 22.34
C LYS A 248 -14.98 -10.23 21.37
N VAL A 249 -13.86 -9.55 21.51
CA VAL A 249 -12.58 -9.79 20.82
C VAL A 249 -11.58 -10.31 21.85
N SER A 250 -10.91 -11.41 21.54
CA SER A 250 -9.82 -11.91 22.38
C SER A 250 -8.74 -10.83 22.56
N PRO A 251 -8.28 -10.54 23.79
CA PRO A 251 -7.33 -9.44 24.04
C PRO A 251 -6.03 -9.52 23.23
N TRP A 252 -5.57 -10.73 22.90
CA TRP A 252 -4.38 -10.93 22.07
C TRP A 252 -4.64 -10.59 20.59
N VAL A 253 -5.81 -10.94 20.05
CA VAL A 253 -6.23 -10.58 18.68
C VAL A 253 -6.40 -9.08 18.59
N GLY A 254 -7.06 -8.47 19.58
CA GLY A 254 -7.22 -7.02 19.67
C GLY A 254 -5.87 -6.29 19.64
N LYS A 255 -4.92 -6.71 20.49
CA LYS A 255 -3.55 -6.15 20.52
C LYS A 255 -2.79 -6.36 19.21
N TYR A 256 -2.87 -7.55 18.62
CA TYR A 256 -2.23 -7.84 17.34
C TYR A 256 -2.80 -6.95 16.23
N MET A 257 -4.12 -6.83 16.14
CA MET A 257 -4.78 -6.02 15.13
C MET A 257 -4.48 -4.54 15.32
N ILE A 258 -4.54 -3.99 16.53
CA ILE A 258 -4.12 -2.60 16.81
C ILE A 258 -2.70 -2.34 16.31
N SER A 259 -1.79 -3.30 16.51
CA SER A 259 -0.42 -3.19 16.05
C SER A 259 -0.26 -3.29 14.53
N VAL A 260 -1.12 -4.04 13.82
CA VAL A 260 -1.03 -4.29 12.37
C VAL A 260 -1.82 -3.27 11.55
N THR A 261 -2.92 -2.75 12.09
CA THR A 261 -3.75 -1.70 11.47
C THR A 261 -3.19 -0.29 11.67
N SER A 262 -2.08 -0.15 12.42
CA SER A 262 -1.48 1.14 12.79
C SER A 262 -2.38 2.02 13.67
N MET A 263 -3.27 1.41 14.47
CA MET A 263 -4.04 2.14 15.50
C MET A 263 -3.16 2.60 16.67
N GLN A 264 -1.92 2.10 16.77
CA GLN A 264 -0.89 2.58 17.69
C GLN A 264 0.37 2.96 16.91
N ALA A 265 1.20 3.86 17.46
CA ALA A 265 2.41 4.38 16.82
C ALA A 265 3.30 3.25 16.25
N PRO A 266 3.53 3.21 14.93
CA PRO A 266 4.24 2.11 14.29
C PRO A 266 5.74 2.13 14.64
N ILE A 267 6.29 0.95 14.95
CA ILE A 267 7.74 0.75 15.21
C ILE A 267 8.48 0.30 13.94
N ALA A 268 7.78 -0.23 12.93
CA ALA A 268 8.35 -0.78 11.70
C ALA A 268 8.07 0.11 10.49
N LEU A 269 9.09 0.37 9.66
CA LEU A 269 9.01 1.23 8.46
C LEU A 269 7.82 0.86 7.55
N ARG A 270 7.64 -0.44 7.30
CA ARG A 270 6.48 -0.97 6.56
C ARG A 270 5.15 -0.46 7.08
N ARG A 271 4.96 -0.45 8.40
CA ARG A 271 3.70 -0.02 9.02
C ARG A 271 3.52 1.48 8.91
N THR A 272 4.59 2.25 9.10
CA THR A 272 4.57 3.70 8.93
C THR A 272 4.20 4.09 7.50
N ILE A 273 4.82 3.47 6.50
CA ILE A 273 4.54 3.78 5.09
C ILE A 273 3.12 3.33 4.70
N MET A 274 2.70 2.13 5.12
CA MET A 274 1.35 1.65 4.83
C MET A 274 0.25 2.35 5.65
N SER A 275 0.58 3.07 6.74
CA SER A 275 -0.43 3.81 7.53
C SER A 275 -1.07 4.94 6.72
N PHE A 276 -0.39 5.47 5.71
CA PHE A 276 -0.95 6.45 4.79
C PHE A 276 -2.30 6.02 4.21
N LEU A 277 -2.41 4.78 3.71
CA LEU A 277 -3.67 4.27 3.13
C LEU A 277 -4.79 4.16 4.16
N ASN A 278 -4.43 3.92 5.41
CA ASN A 278 -5.35 3.74 6.53
C ASN A 278 -5.82 5.09 7.09
N GLU A 279 -4.92 6.07 7.17
CA GLU A 279 -5.20 7.41 7.69
C GLU A 279 -5.87 8.31 6.64
N ALA A 280 -5.61 8.12 5.35
CA ALA A 280 -6.19 8.93 4.26
C ALA A 280 -7.73 8.89 4.25
N PRO A 281 -8.43 9.98 3.87
CA PRO A 281 -9.88 10.04 3.84
C PRO A 281 -10.54 8.92 3.02
N SER A 282 -11.73 8.48 3.47
CA SER A 282 -12.72 7.67 2.75
C SER A 282 -12.47 7.39 1.29
N GLU A 283 -12.58 8.51 0.61
CA GLU A 283 -12.83 8.71 -0.79
C GLU A 283 -11.54 8.71 -1.60
N TYR A 284 -10.40 9.00 -0.97
CA TYR A 284 -9.15 9.23 -1.68
C TYR A 284 -8.73 8.03 -2.54
N PRO A 285 -8.72 6.78 -2.03
CA PRO A 285 -8.40 5.63 -2.88
C PRO A 285 -9.45 5.34 -3.94
N GLY A 286 -10.70 5.77 -3.74
CA GLY A 286 -11.73 5.70 -4.79
C GLY A 286 -11.40 6.62 -5.96
N ILE A 287 -10.86 7.82 -5.69
CA ILE A 287 -10.36 8.75 -6.71
C ILE A 287 -9.16 8.15 -7.44
N ILE A 288 -8.18 7.59 -6.72
CA ILE A 288 -7.01 6.96 -7.35
C ILE A 288 -7.42 5.77 -8.21
N GLN A 289 -8.31 4.92 -7.69
CA GLN A 289 -8.77 3.74 -8.42
C GLN A 289 -9.56 4.12 -9.68
N SER A 290 -10.43 5.14 -9.63
CA SER A 290 -11.16 5.58 -10.83
C SER A 290 -10.24 6.10 -11.94
N ILE A 291 -9.10 6.70 -11.57
CA ILE A 291 -8.07 7.16 -12.51
C ILE A 291 -7.26 5.97 -13.06
N LEU A 292 -6.87 5.03 -12.19
CA LEU A 292 -6.07 3.87 -12.59
C LEU A 292 -6.86 2.85 -13.42
N ASP A 293 -8.17 2.77 -13.24
CA ASP A 293 -9.08 1.92 -14.00
C ASP A 293 -9.47 2.53 -15.37
N LEU A 294 -9.01 3.75 -15.69
CA LEU A 294 -9.14 4.29 -17.03
C LEU A 294 -8.46 3.35 -18.02
N PRO A 295 -9.08 3.06 -19.17
CA PRO A 295 -8.49 2.19 -20.18
C PRO A 295 -7.27 2.89 -20.78
N ILE A 296 -6.11 2.70 -20.14
CA ILE A 296 -4.82 2.93 -20.77
C ILE A 296 -4.70 1.76 -21.75
N ALA A 297 -5.15 1.96 -22.98
CA ALA A 297 -4.89 1.00 -24.02
C ALA A 297 -3.38 0.75 -24.00
N GLU A 298 -3.01 -0.50 -23.78
CA GLU A 298 -1.64 -0.95 -23.74
C GLU A 298 -0.92 -0.32 -24.95
N ALA A 299 -0.05 0.65 -24.70
CA ALA A 299 1.00 0.96 -25.65
C ALA A 299 1.79 -0.34 -25.74
N SER A 300 1.48 -1.15 -26.76
CA SER A 300 2.27 -2.31 -27.17
C SER A 300 3.74 -1.91 -27.10
N PRO A 301 4.56 -2.47 -26.19
CA PRO A 301 5.98 -2.18 -26.16
C PRO A 301 6.67 -3.10 -27.16
N PHE A 302 6.23 -3.03 -28.41
CA PHE A 302 6.89 -3.65 -29.55
C PHE A 302 6.63 -2.76 -30.76
N GLU A 303 7.51 -1.78 -30.98
CA GLU A 303 8.15 -1.66 -32.27
C GLU A 303 9.44 -0.85 -32.16
N ASN A 304 10.50 -1.48 -32.66
CA ASN A 304 11.83 -0.93 -32.80
C ASN A 304 11.81 0.39 -33.55
N GLY A 305 12.73 1.29 -33.20
CA GLY A 305 12.89 2.60 -33.79
C GLY A 305 12.72 2.63 -35.31
N MET A 306 11.58 3.14 -35.76
CA MET A 306 11.40 3.93 -36.97
C MET A 306 10.05 4.64 -36.86
N ALA A 307 10.06 5.95 -37.08
CA ALA A 307 8.88 6.79 -37.01
C ALA A 307 7.81 6.38 -38.05
N ARG A 308 6.56 6.19 -37.59
CA ARG A 308 5.35 6.76 -38.22
C ARG A 308 4.09 6.46 -37.42
N ASP A 309 3.39 7.54 -37.08
CA ASP A 309 1.95 7.64 -36.79
C ASP A 309 1.41 6.68 -35.73
N ALA A 310 1.73 6.99 -34.47
CA ALA A 310 1.02 6.46 -33.32
C ALA A 310 -0.47 6.81 -33.46
N LEU A 311 -1.32 5.78 -33.53
CA LEU A 311 -2.74 5.90 -33.24
C LEU A 311 -2.87 6.47 -31.82
N ASN A 312 -3.11 7.78 -31.73
CA ASN A 312 -3.49 8.48 -30.50
C ASN A 312 -4.76 7.82 -29.97
N ILE A 313 -4.60 6.89 -29.03
CA ILE A 313 -5.69 6.53 -28.15
C ILE A 313 -5.68 7.62 -27.08
N ASP A 314 -6.57 8.58 -27.24
CA ASP A 314 -6.72 9.72 -26.34
C ASP A 314 -7.06 9.20 -24.93
N ILE A 315 -6.04 9.12 -24.07
CA ILE A 315 -6.27 8.94 -22.63
C ILE A 315 -7.06 10.18 -22.18
N PRO A 316 -8.21 10.02 -21.49
CA PRO A 316 -9.01 11.15 -21.07
C PRO A 316 -8.17 12.16 -20.27
N PRO A 317 -8.25 13.46 -20.58
CA PRO A 317 -7.51 14.47 -19.85
C PRO A 317 -7.98 14.49 -18.40
N LEU A 318 -7.03 14.40 -17.47
CA LEU A 318 -7.31 14.50 -16.04
C LEU A 318 -7.55 15.95 -15.65
N ASN A 319 -8.53 16.18 -14.78
CA ASN A 319 -8.74 17.50 -14.21
C ASN A 319 -7.62 17.85 -13.19
N ALA A 320 -7.52 19.13 -12.80
CA ALA A 320 -6.47 19.60 -11.88
C ALA A 320 -6.49 18.87 -10.53
N THR A 321 -7.67 18.53 -10.01
CA THR A 321 -7.83 17.81 -8.74
C THR A 321 -7.35 16.36 -8.84
N GLN A 322 -7.66 15.67 -9.93
CA GLN A 322 -7.21 14.31 -10.23
C GLN A 322 -5.70 14.27 -10.41
N LEU A 323 -5.11 15.28 -11.06
CA LEU A 323 -3.65 15.43 -11.16
C LEU A 323 -3.01 15.59 -9.78
N LEU A 324 -3.59 16.42 -8.90
CA LEU A 324 -3.12 16.56 -7.52
C LEU A 324 -3.23 15.23 -6.75
N ALA A 325 -4.34 14.51 -6.91
CA ALA A 325 -4.53 13.20 -6.28
C ALA A 325 -3.43 12.22 -6.70
N MET A 326 -3.13 12.15 -8.00
CA MET A 326 -2.06 11.30 -8.55
C MET A 326 -0.66 11.78 -8.14
N ASP A 327 -0.41 13.08 -7.99
CA ASP A 327 0.88 13.59 -7.52
C ASP A 327 1.12 13.22 -6.05
N ILE A 328 0.10 13.36 -5.18
CA ILE A 328 0.15 12.86 -3.79
C ILE A 328 0.42 11.35 -3.76
N PHE A 329 -0.27 10.59 -4.62
CA PHE A 329 -0.11 9.14 -4.69
C PHE A 329 1.29 8.75 -5.15
N ALA A 330 1.83 9.41 -6.17
CA ALA A 330 3.19 9.18 -6.67
C ALA A 330 4.25 9.44 -5.59
N HIS A 331 4.09 10.49 -4.78
CA HIS A 331 4.99 10.77 -3.66
C HIS A 331 4.96 9.66 -2.60
N TRP A 332 3.77 9.10 -2.32
CA TRP A 332 3.66 7.95 -1.43
C TRP A 332 4.31 6.70 -2.03
N LEU A 333 4.14 6.44 -3.33
CA LEU A 333 4.75 5.28 -4.00
C LEU A 333 6.29 5.30 -3.92
N VAL A 334 6.93 6.48 -3.91
CA VAL A 334 8.38 6.57 -3.65
C VAL A 334 8.75 6.03 -2.27
N LEU A 335 7.91 6.26 -1.25
CA LEU A 335 8.12 5.63 0.06
C LEU A 335 7.90 4.12 -0.04
N VAL A 336 6.88 3.66 -0.76
CA VAL A 336 6.64 2.21 -0.97
C VAL A 336 7.84 1.52 -1.64
N MET A 337 8.62 2.21 -2.49
CA MET A 337 9.87 1.68 -3.05
C MET A 337 10.95 1.38 -1.99
N LEU A 338 10.85 1.94 -0.79
CA LEU A 338 11.69 1.61 0.38
C LEU A 338 11.30 0.29 1.05
N LEU A 339 10.24 -0.37 0.59
CA LEU A 339 9.76 -1.66 1.13
C LEU A 339 10.12 -2.84 0.22
N ASP A 340 11.13 -2.67 -0.63
CA ASP A 340 11.57 -3.69 -1.59
C ASP A 340 12.17 -4.95 -0.95
N GLY A 341 12.67 -4.87 0.27
CA GLY A 341 13.08 -6.02 1.07
C GLY A 341 11.89 -6.86 1.59
N VAL A 342 10.67 -6.32 1.59
CA VAL A 342 9.51 -7.07 2.07
C VAL A 342 9.00 -7.99 0.95
N TRP A 343 9.17 -9.30 1.08
CA TRP A 343 8.88 -10.28 0.02
C TRP A 343 7.47 -10.20 -0.61
N TRP A 344 6.48 -9.71 0.12
CA TRP A 344 5.09 -9.58 -0.33
C TRP A 344 4.67 -8.15 -0.72
N ILE A 345 5.58 -7.17 -0.62
CA ILE A 345 5.39 -5.78 -1.11
C ILE A 345 6.41 -5.45 -2.20
N GLY A 346 7.54 -6.15 -2.24
CA GLY A 346 8.67 -5.84 -3.09
C GLY A 346 8.28 -5.68 -4.55
N GLY A 347 8.85 -4.68 -5.20
CA GLY A 347 8.57 -4.31 -6.58
C GLY A 347 7.28 -3.51 -6.81
N ILE A 348 6.30 -3.54 -5.89
CA ILE A 348 5.01 -2.83 -6.09
C ILE A 348 5.22 -1.33 -6.25
N GLY A 349 5.99 -0.69 -5.36
CA GLY A 349 6.19 0.76 -5.40
C GLY A 349 6.80 1.24 -6.71
N GLU A 350 7.82 0.53 -7.21
CA GLU A 350 8.49 0.86 -8.47
C GLU A 350 7.57 0.61 -9.68
N TRP A 351 6.88 -0.52 -9.70
CA TRP A 351 5.95 -0.87 -10.78
C TRP A 351 4.81 0.13 -10.90
N GLU A 352 4.09 0.39 -9.80
CA GLU A 352 2.96 1.31 -9.77
C GLU A 352 3.42 2.73 -10.13
N LEU A 353 4.59 3.16 -9.62
CA LEU A 353 5.10 4.49 -9.95
C LEU A 353 5.44 4.62 -11.44
N GLY A 354 5.94 3.56 -12.07
CA GLY A 354 6.15 3.53 -13.52
C GLY A 354 4.86 3.75 -14.31
N GLN A 355 3.76 3.13 -13.88
CA GLN A 355 2.43 3.32 -14.50
C GLN A 355 1.94 4.76 -14.31
N VAL A 356 2.06 5.29 -13.09
CA VAL A 356 1.67 6.68 -12.79
C VAL A 356 2.53 7.68 -13.58
N VAL A 357 3.84 7.45 -13.70
CA VAL A 357 4.73 8.30 -14.49
C VAL A 357 4.36 8.27 -15.97
N SER A 358 4.03 7.09 -16.50
CA SER A 358 3.56 6.96 -17.89
C SER A 358 2.27 7.74 -18.11
N LEU A 359 1.31 7.63 -17.20
CA LEU A 359 0.05 8.35 -17.27
C LEU A 359 0.26 9.87 -17.18
N MET A 360 1.03 10.34 -16.21
CA MET A 360 1.23 11.77 -15.96
C MET A 360 1.95 12.47 -17.13
N LYS A 361 2.82 11.75 -17.86
CA LYS A 361 3.47 12.28 -19.07
C LYS A 361 2.50 12.61 -20.21
N THR A 362 1.36 11.92 -20.30
CA THR A 362 0.36 12.17 -21.35
C THR A 362 -0.57 13.33 -21.00
N GLN A 363 -0.46 13.91 -19.80
CA GLN A 363 -1.36 14.97 -19.34
C GLN A 363 -0.75 16.34 -19.63
N GLU A 364 -1.28 17.06 -20.63
CA GLU A 364 -0.81 18.40 -20.98
C GLU A 364 -0.92 19.40 -19.81
N LEU A 365 -2.01 19.30 -19.04
CA LEU A 365 -2.23 20.12 -17.84
C LEU A 365 -1.14 19.90 -16.77
N PHE A 366 -0.55 18.70 -16.68
CA PHE A 366 0.53 18.43 -15.75
C PHE A 366 1.80 19.23 -16.09
N HIS A 367 2.10 19.39 -17.38
CA HIS A 367 3.22 20.19 -17.86
C HIS A 367 2.93 21.69 -17.77
N GLN A 368 1.68 22.13 -17.93
CA GLN A 368 1.32 23.55 -17.79
C GLN A 368 1.38 24.05 -16.34
N VAL A 369 1.09 23.19 -15.37
CA VAL A 369 1.12 23.53 -13.93
C VAL A 369 2.55 23.58 -13.38
N ARG A 370 3.52 22.99 -14.08
CA ARG A 370 4.92 22.90 -13.65
C ARG A 370 5.82 23.68 -14.60
N ASP A 371 6.69 24.54 -14.07
CA ASP A 371 7.68 25.23 -14.91
C ASP A 371 8.58 24.20 -15.63
N ASP A 372 8.76 24.38 -16.94
CA ASP A 372 9.51 23.50 -17.88
C ASP A 372 10.96 23.16 -17.45
N THR A 373 11.48 23.80 -16.40
CA THR A 373 12.86 23.65 -15.93
C THR A 373 13.01 22.70 -14.75
N GLU A 374 11.93 22.34 -14.06
CA GLU A 374 12.00 21.51 -12.85
C GLU A 374 11.56 20.06 -13.09
N THR A 375 12.47 19.12 -12.85
CA THR A 375 12.19 17.68 -12.93
C THR A 375 11.24 17.24 -11.81
N TRP A 376 10.14 16.58 -12.16
CA TRP A 376 9.19 16.01 -11.21
C TRP A 376 9.86 14.96 -10.31
N TRP A 377 9.78 15.17 -8.99
CA TRP A 377 10.55 14.40 -8.02
C TRP A 377 10.21 12.89 -8.02
N PRO A 378 8.94 12.44 -7.96
CA PRO A 378 8.59 11.03 -8.14
C PRO A 378 9.15 10.40 -9.42
N GLN A 379 9.08 11.09 -10.56
CA GLN A 379 9.71 10.61 -11.80
C GLN A 379 11.22 10.50 -11.65
N SER A 380 11.88 11.48 -11.03
CA SER A 380 13.32 11.47 -10.81
C SER A 380 13.74 10.28 -9.93
N MET A 381 13.00 10.02 -8.85
CA MET A 381 13.23 8.87 -7.96
C MET A 381 12.96 7.53 -8.66
N TYR A 382 11.96 7.47 -9.54
CA TYR A 382 11.72 6.31 -10.40
C TYR A 382 12.91 6.03 -11.31
N MET A 383 13.42 7.04 -12.01
CA MET A 383 14.59 6.90 -12.89
C MET A 383 15.84 6.47 -12.11
N VAL A 384 16.10 7.08 -10.96
CA VAL A 384 17.20 6.69 -10.06
C VAL A 384 17.07 5.23 -9.66
N LYS A 385 15.86 4.76 -9.29
CA LYS A 385 15.66 3.36 -8.91
C LYS A 385 15.93 2.40 -10.08
N LEU A 386 15.49 2.74 -11.30
CA LEU A 386 15.77 1.95 -12.49
C LEU A 386 17.28 1.84 -12.78
N GLU A 387 18.01 2.95 -12.63
CA GLU A 387 19.47 2.97 -12.80
C GLU A 387 20.16 2.13 -11.72
N LEU A 388 19.73 2.24 -10.46
CA LEU A 388 20.25 1.43 -9.36
C LEU A 388 19.93 -0.06 -9.51
N GLY A 389 18.79 -0.42 -10.11
CA GLY A 389 18.37 -1.80 -10.35
C GLY A 389 19.04 -2.48 -11.55
N SER A 390 19.52 -1.69 -12.53
CA SER A 390 20.16 -2.20 -13.76
C SER A 390 21.64 -2.59 -13.58
N SER A 391 22.17 -2.52 -12.36
CA SER A 391 23.60 -2.67 -12.06
C SER A 391 24.00 -4.00 -11.38
N VAL A 392 23.13 -5.03 -11.42
CA VAL A 392 23.35 -6.36 -10.84
C VAL A 392 23.30 -7.46 -11.88
#